data_AF-A0A923VBW3-F1
#
_entry.id   AF-A0A923VBW3-F1
#
_cell.length_a   1.000
_cell.length_b   1.000
_cell.length_c   1.000
_cell.angle_alpha   90.00
_cell.angle_beta   90.00
_cell.angle_gamma   90.00
#
_symmetry.space_group_name_H-M   'P 1'
#
loop_
_entity.id
_entity.type
_entity.pdbx_description
1 polymer ?
#
loop_
_entity_poly.entity_id
_entity_poly.type
_entity_poly.pdbx_seq_one_letter_code
_entity_poly.pdbx_strand_id
1 'polypeptide(L)'
;QLKKAAYTATTLALIIVLLGVLGLISLSIQKRVKEISIRKVLGASVRHITLLFIKEFLLVILIAGIIACPIAYFIMQGWLNNYAYRINMSIQPFVWPVTALAIVTLLLIILQTLKEAMANPINNLKNE
;
A
#
# COMPACT_ATOMS: atom_id res chain seq x y z
N GLN A 1 -3.98 -9.72 -29.62
CA GLN A 1 -2.60 -9.93 -29.14
C GLN A 1 -2.17 -8.84 -28.16
N LEU A 2 -2.21 -7.56 -28.52
CA LEU A 2 -1.84 -6.44 -27.62
C LEU A 2 -2.61 -6.41 -26.28
N LYS A 3 -3.93 -6.67 -26.29
CA LYS A 3 -4.73 -6.72 -25.05
C LYS A 3 -4.23 -7.78 -24.05
N LYS A 4 -3.80 -8.94 -24.55
CA LYS A 4 -3.34 -10.07 -23.72
C LYS A 4 -1.97 -9.75 -23.11
N ALA A 5 -1.07 -9.18 -23.91
CA ALA A 5 0.25 -8.72 -23.46
C ALA A 5 0.16 -7.58 -22.43
N ALA A 6 -0.75 -6.62 -22.65
CA ALA A 6 -1.01 -5.55 -21.69
C ALA A 6 -1.51 -6.12 -20.35
N TYR A 7 -2.47 -7.05 -20.37
CA TYR A 7 -3.01 -7.65 -19.15
C TYR A 7 -1.93 -8.40 -18.35
N THR A 8 -1.07 -9.16 -19.03
CA THR A 8 0.04 -9.87 -18.35
C THR A 8 1.06 -8.90 -17.74
N ALA A 9 1.38 -7.80 -18.43
CA ALA A 9 2.30 -6.79 -17.91
C ALA A 9 1.71 -6.06 -16.68
N THR A 10 0.41 -5.73 -16.72
CA THR A 10 -0.29 -5.13 -15.57
C THR A 10 -0.29 -6.06 -14.36
N THR A 11 -0.57 -7.35 -14.55
CA THR A 11 -0.54 -8.33 -13.45
C THR A 11 0.86 -8.45 -12.84
N LEU A 12 1.91 -8.46 -13.67
CA LEU A 12 3.30 -8.54 -13.19
C LEU A 12 3.68 -7.28 -12.40
N ALA A 13 3.36 -6.09 -12.93
CA ALA A 13 3.62 -4.82 -12.28
C ALA A 13 2.90 -4.74 -10.92
N LEU A 14 1.67 -5.24 -10.84
CA LEU A 14 0.90 -5.27 -9.61
C LEU A 14 1.57 -6.15 -8.54
N ILE A 15 2.10 -7.32 -8.91
CA ILE A 15 2.85 -8.18 -7.98
C ILE A 15 4.11 -7.46 -7.45
N ILE A 16 4.85 -6.78 -8.32
CA ILE A 16 6.07 -6.04 -7.93
C ILE A 16 5.75 -4.93 -6.93
N VAL A 17 4.67 -4.17 -7.17
CA VAL A 17 4.22 -3.11 -6.24
C VAL A 17 3.82 -3.71 -4.90
N LEU A 18 3.10 -4.83 -4.89
CA LEU A 18 2.70 -5.49 -3.64
C LEU A 18 3.91 -5.97 -2.83
N LEU A 19 4.92 -6.55 -3.49
CA LEU A 19 6.17 -6.95 -2.83
C LEU A 19 6.91 -5.74 -2.25
N GLY A 20 6.94 -4.61 -2.96
CA GLY A 20 7.54 -3.37 -2.47
C GLY A 20 6.84 -2.82 -1.24
N VAL A 21 5.50 -2.74 -1.27
CA VAL A 21 4.69 -2.29 -0.14
C VAL A 21 4.85 -3.23 1.05
N LEU A 22 4.81 -4.54 0.84
CA LEU A 22 5.07 -5.56 1.87
C LEU A 22 6.45 -5.40 2.50
N GLY A 23 7.50 -5.22 1.68
CA GLY A 23 8.87 -5.01 2.16
C GLY A 23 9.01 -3.73 2.98
N LEU A 24 8.42 -2.63 2.52
CA LEU A 24 8.42 -1.36 3.24
C LEU A 24 7.68 -1.45 4.58
N ILE A 25 6.50 -2.08 4.60
CA ILE A 25 5.74 -2.30 5.84
C ILE A 25 6.55 -3.18 6.80
N SER A 26 7.09 -4.30 6.32
CA SER A 26 7.86 -5.24 7.14
C SER A 26 9.10 -4.59 7.75
N LEU A 27 9.85 -3.80 6.98
CA LEU A 27 11.02 -3.07 7.46
C LEU A 27 10.64 -1.98 8.48
N SER A 28 9.55 -1.26 8.24
CA SER A 28 9.07 -0.22 9.15
C SER A 28 8.59 -0.81 10.47
N ILE A 29 7.91 -1.96 10.43
CA ILE A 29 7.53 -2.72 11.61
C ILE A 29 8.79 -3.19 12.35
N GLN A 30 9.72 -3.89 11.69
CA GLN A 30 10.95 -4.41 12.32
C GLN A 30 11.75 -3.33 13.05
N LYS A 31 11.90 -2.13 12.46
CA LYS A 31 12.59 -1.01 13.11
C LYS A 31 11.90 -0.52 14.39
N ARG A 32 10.59 -0.73 14.51
CA ARG A 32 9.78 -0.34 15.68
C ARG A 32 9.35 -1.53 16.57
N VAL A 33 9.75 -2.76 16.22
CA VAL A 33 9.43 -3.98 16.99
C VAL A 33 9.92 -3.89 18.44
N LYS A 34 11.06 -3.23 18.69
CA LYS A 34 11.61 -3.07 20.05
C LYS A 34 10.67 -2.25 20.96
N GLU A 35 10.17 -1.12 20.47
CA GLU A 35 9.21 -0.27 21.21
C GLU A 35 7.85 -0.96 21.39
N ILE A 36 7.40 -1.68 20.36
CA ILE A 36 6.16 -2.45 20.36
C ILE A 36 6.22 -3.60 21.38
N SER A 37 7.34 -4.32 21.43
CA SER A 37 7.54 -5.47 22.33
C SER A 37 7.61 -5.01 23.79
N ILE A 38 8.31 -3.91 24.07
CA ILE A 38 8.39 -3.32 25.42
C ILE A 38 7.00 -2.85 25.88
N ARG A 39 6.25 -2.15 25.02
CA ARG A 39 4.88 -1.70 25.33
C ARG A 39 3.92 -2.89 25.53
N LYS A 40 4.08 -3.99 24.79
CA LYS A 40 3.26 -5.21 24.93
C LYS A 40 3.52 -5.96 26.25
N VAL A 41 4.78 -6.02 26.70
CA VAL A 41 5.14 -6.60 28.02
C VAL A 41 4.58 -5.74 29.16
N LEU A 42 4.45 -4.42 28.95
CA LEU A 42 3.83 -3.48 29.88
C LEU A 42 2.29 -3.43 29.79
N GLY A 43 1.66 -4.32 29.01
CA GLY A 43 0.20 -4.42 28.91
C GLY A 43 -0.47 -3.48 27.89
N ALA A 44 0.29 -2.78 27.04
CA ALA A 44 -0.28 -1.89 26.03
C ALA A 44 -0.87 -2.66 24.84
N SER A 45 -2.01 -2.19 24.34
CA SER A 45 -2.76 -2.89 23.29
C SER A 45 -2.11 -2.76 21.90
N VAL A 46 -2.03 -3.90 21.20
CA VAL A 46 -1.65 -4.04 19.77
C VAL A 46 -2.51 -3.14 18.84
N ARG A 47 -3.72 -2.77 19.28
CA ARG A 47 -4.65 -1.90 18.54
C ARG A 47 -4.11 -0.49 18.31
N HIS A 48 -3.27 0.04 19.22
CA HIS A 48 -2.76 1.39 19.06
C HIS A 48 -1.67 1.48 17.99
N ILE A 49 -0.86 0.42 17.88
CA ILE A 49 0.23 0.31 16.90
C ILE A 49 -0.35 0.13 15.49
N THR A 50 -1.35 -0.75 15.35
CA THR A 50 -2.07 -0.94 14.09
C THR A 50 -2.71 0.36 13.59
N LEU A 51 -3.39 1.11 14.47
CA LEU A 51 -3.96 2.41 14.12
C LEU A 51 -2.92 3.45 13.70
N LEU A 52 -1.76 3.48 14.34
CA LEU A 52 -0.67 4.39 13.97
C LEU A 52 -0.17 4.12 12.55
N PHE A 53 0.12 2.86 12.24
CA PHE A 53 0.57 2.43 10.92
C PHE A 53 -0.49 2.66 9.84
N ILE A 54 -1.75 2.32 10.12
CA ILE A 54 -2.86 2.60 9.21
C ILE A 54 -2.88 4.09 8.88
N LYS A 55 -2.78 4.97 9.88
CA LYS A 55 -2.83 6.42 9.68
C LYS A 55 -1.63 6.94 8.87
N GLU A 56 -0.41 6.48 9.17
CA GLU A 56 0.80 6.85 8.41
C GLU A 56 0.68 6.46 6.93
N PHE A 57 0.31 5.21 6.63
CA PHE A 57 0.21 4.72 5.26
C PHE A 57 -0.95 5.34 4.49
N LEU A 58 -2.11 5.54 5.13
CA LEU A 58 -3.27 6.15 4.50
C LEU A 58 -2.96 7.61 4.11
N LEU A 59 -2.23 8.35 4.96
CA LEU A 59 -1.76 9.70 4.65
C LEU A 59 -0.83 9.71 3.44
N VAL A 60 0.13 8.78 3.37
CA VAL A 60 1.03 8.62 2.21
C VAL A 60 0.26 8.33 0.93
N ILE A 61 -0.71 7.42 0.95
CA ILE A 61 -1.55 7.07 -0.21
C ILE A 61 -2.39 8.27 -0.65
N LEU A 62 -2.92 9.05 0.28
CA LEU A 62 -3.74 10.22 -0.01
C LEU A 62 -2.89 11.30 -0.70
N ILE A 63 -1.71 11.61 -0.18
CA ILE A 63 -0.77 12.55 -0.81
C ILE A 63 -0.36 12.06 -2.20
N ALA A 64 0.01 10.77 -2.31
CA ALA A 64 0.38 10.17 -3.59
C ALA A 64 -0.77 10.25 -4.61
N GLY A 65 -2.01 9.97 -4.20
CA GLY A 65 -3.20 10.07 -5.04
C GLY A 65 -3.49 11.48 -5.54
N ILE A 66 -3.37 12.49 -4.66
CA ILE A 66 -3.55 13.92 -5.02
C ILE A 66 -2.52 14.36 -6.07
N ILE A 67 -1.28 13.86 -5.98
CA ILE A 67 -0.21 14.22 -6.93
C ILE A 67 -0.34 13.39 -8.22
N ALA A 68 -0.68 12.10 -8.12
CA ALA A 68 -0.77 11.21 -9.27
C ALA A 68 -1.96 11.52 -10.18
N CYS A 69 -3.12 11.90 -9.63
CA CYS A 69 -4.31 12.23 -10.43
C CYS A 69 -4.08 13.34 -11.48
N PRO A 70 -3.57 14.54 -11.13
CA PRO A 70 -3.33 15.60 -12.10
C PRO A 70 -2.23 15.22 -13.09
N ILE A 71 -1.15 14.57 -12.64
CA ILE A 71 -0.07 14.12 -13.54
C ILE A 71 -0.62 13.14 -14.58
N ALA A 72 -1.40 12.15 -14.14
CA ALA A 72 -2.03 11.18 -15.03
C ALA A 72 -3.03 11.85 -15.99
N TYR A 73 -3.79 12.85 -15.53
CA TYR A 73 -4.68 13.62 -16.39
C TYR A 73 -3.92 14.37 -17.49
N PHE A 74 -2.85 15.09 -17.16
CA PHE A 74 -2.04 15.83 -18.13
C PHE A 74 -1.41 14.91 -19.19
N ILE A 75 -0.84 13.79 -18.76
CA ILE A 75 -0.25 12.81 -19.68
C ILE A 75 -1.33 12.25 -20.61
N MET A 76 -2.49 11.89 -20.06
CA MET A 76 -3.55 11.26 -20.84
C MET A 76 -4.22 12.29 -21.79
N GLN A 77 -4.29 13.56 -21.42
CA GLN A 77 -4.77 14.64 -22.29
C GLN A 77 -3.81 14.88 -23.45
N GLY A 78 -2.50 14.93 -23.18
CA GLY A 78 -1.46 15.03 -24.22
C GLY A 78 -1.49 13.83 -25.17
N TRP A 79 -1.74 12.63 -24.64
CA TRP A 79 -1.87 11.41 -25.44
C TRP A 79 -3.15 11.42 -26.30
N LEU A 80 -4.31 11.75 -25.71
CA LEU A 80 -5.60 11.82 -26.42
C LEU A 80 -5.63 12.89 -27.52
N ASN A 81 -4.89 14.00 -27.36
CA ASN A 81 -4.83 15.06 -28.37
C ASN A 81 -4.25 14.59 -29.71
N ASN A 82 -3.43 13.53 -29.71
CA ASN A 82 -2.89 12.91 -30.92
C ASN A 82 -3.86 11.94 -31.60
N TYR A 83 -5.04 11.68 -31.02
CA TYR A 83 -6.04 10.77 -31.57
C TYR A 83 -7.35 11.50 -31.91
N ALA A 84 -7.89 11.21 -33.10
CA ALA A 84 -9.14 11.81 -33.58
C ALA A 84 -10.39 11.37 -32.77
N TYR A 85 -10.29 10.27 -32.02
CA TYR A 85 -11.36 9.75 -31.16
C TYR A 85 -11.10 10.13 -29.70
N ARG A 86 -11.80 11.14 -29.21
CA ARG A 86 -11.69 11.61 -27.81
C ARG A 86 -12.68 10.86 -26.94
N ILE A 87 -12.18 10.06 -26.01
CA ILE A 87 -13.01 9.49 -24.94
C ILE A 87 -13.25 10.59 -23.90
N ASN A 88 -14.51 10.82 -23.51
CA ASN A 88 -14.82 11.66 -22.36
C ASN A 88 -14.16 11.04 -21.11
N MET A 89 -13.15 11.73 -20.56
CA MET A 89 -12.51 11.34 -19.32
C MET A 89 -13.51 11.50 -18.17
N SER A 90 -14.15 10.40 -17.79
CA SER A 90 -14.80 10.32 -16.49
C SER A 90 -13.75 10.29 -15.39
N ILE A 91 -14.14 10.66 -14.16
CA ILE A 91 -13.30 10.56 -12.95
C ILE A 91 -13.08 9.11 -12.51
N GLN A 92 -13.88 8.19 -13.05
CA GLN A 92 -13.90 6.77 -12.70
C GLN A 92 -12.53 6.04 -12.77
N PRO A 93 -11.70 6.19 -13.83
CA PRO A 93 -10.43 5.50 -13.94
C PRO A 93 -9.35 6.04 -12.98
N PHE A 94 -9.57 7.18 -12.34
CA PHE A 94 -8.69 7.69 -11.29
C PHE A 94 -9.10 7.17 -9.90
N VAL A 95 -10.40 7.08 -9.64
CA VAL A 95 -10.93 6.66 -8.33
C VAL A 95 -10.67 5.17 -8.08
N TRP A 96 -11.01 4.30 -9.03
CA TRP A 96 -10.89 2.84 -8.85
C TRP A 96 -9.49 2.34 -8.46
N PRO A 97 -8.38 2.75 -9.12
CA PRO A 97 -7.06 2.28 -8.73
C PRO A 97 -6.61 2.84 -7.37
N VAL A 98 -6.95 4.09 -7.04
CA VAL A 98 -6.60 4.69 -5.74
C VAL A 98 -7.35 3.98 -4.60
N THR A 99 -8.64 3.68 -4.78
CA THR A 99 -9.42 2.95 -3.77
C THR A 99 -8.97 1.51 -3.65
N ALA A 100 -8.70 0.82 -4.77
CA ALA A 100 -8.17 -0.54 -4.75
C ALA A 100 -6.82 -0.61 -4.03
N LEU A 101 -5.90 0.32 -4.31
CA LEU A 101 -4.61 0.40 -3.63
C LEU A 101 -4.77 0.62 -2.12
N ALA A 102 -5.64 1.55 -1.72
CA ALA A 102 -5.93 1.80 -0.31
C ALA A 102 -6.47 0.55 0.42
N ILE A 103 -7.40 -0.18 -0.20
CA ILE A 103 -7.96 -1.42 0.35
C ILE A 103 -6.87 -2.47 0.52
N VAL A 104 -6.04 -2.66 -0.50
CA VAL A 104 -4.98 -3.67 -0.46
C VAL A 104 -3.93 -3.31 0.61
N THR A 105 -3.49 -2.06 0.69
CA THR A 105 -2.54 -1.65 1.73
C THR A 105 -3.13 -1.82 3.14
N LEU A 106 -4.40 -1.49 3.36
CA LEU A 106 -5.08 -1.75 4.63
C LEU A 106 -5.09 -3.24 4.99
N LEU A 107 -5.45 -4.10 4.03
CA LEU A 107 -5.42 -5.56 4.21
C LEU A 107 -4.02 -6.04 4.58
N LEU A 108 -2.99 -5.58 3.87
CA LEU A 108 -1.60 -5.94 4.14
C LEU A 108 -1.15 -5.51 5.54
N ILE A 109 -1.47 -4.30 5.97
CA ILE A 109 -1.13 -3.81 7.31
C ILE A 109 -1.81 -4.68 8.37
N ILE A 110 -3.10 -4.98 8.21
CA ILE A 110 -3.85 -5.83 9.15
C ILE A 110 -3.23 -7.23 9.22
N LEU A 111 -2.97 -7.86 8.07
CA LEU A 111 -2.37 -9.19 8.02
C LEU A 111 -0.97 -9.23 8.64
N GLN A 112 -0.13 -8.26 8.31
CA GLN A 112 1.24 -8.18 8.82
C GLN A 112 1.26 -7.92 10.33
N THR A 113 0.45 -6.98 10.81
CA THR A 113 0.37 -6.65 12.24
C THR A 113 -0.22 -7.77 13.08
N LEU A 114 -1.24 -8.48 12.59
CA LEU A 114 -1.78 -9.65 13.26
C LEU A 114 -0.74 -10.79 13.30
N LYS A 115 -0.06 -11.05 12.17
CA LYS A 115 1.01 -12.04 12.10
C LYS A 115 2.13 -11.74 13.10
N GLU A 116 2.58 -10.49 13.19
CA GLU A 116 3.62 -10.03 14.13
C GLU A 116 3.12 -10.01 15.59
N ALA A 117 1.84 -9.72 15.81
CA ALA A 117 1.24 -9.74 17.14
C ALA A 117 1.04 -11.17 17.67
N MET A 118 0.77 -12.13 16.79
CA MET A 118 0.65 -13.56 17.11
C MET A 118 2.00 -14.26 17.15
N ALA A 119 3.02 -13.72 16.48
CA ALA A 119 4.40 -14.18 16.63
C ALA A 119 4.83 -14.00 18.10
N ASN A 120 5.21 -15.11 18.73
CA ASN A 120 5.42 -15.19 20.16
C ASN A 120 6.60 -14.27 20.56
N PRO A 121 6.38 -13.21 21.36
CA PRO A 121 7.41 -12.21 21.68
C PRO A 121 8.59 -12.80 22.48
N ILE A 122 8.42 -13.99 23.03
CA ILE A 122 9.40 -14.72 23.84
C ILE A 122 10.58 -15.26 23.00
N ASN A 123 10.37 -15.58 21.70
CA ASN A 123 11.46 -16.10 20.86
C ASN A 123 12.39 -15.01 20.31
N ASN A 124 11.91 -13.77 20.15
CA ASN A 124 12.75 -12.66 19.69
C ASN A 124 13.68 -12.11 20.78
N LEU A 125 13.43 -12.43 22.04
CA LEU A 125 14.29 -12.06 23.18
C LEU A 125 15.33 -13.12 23.55
N LYS A 126 15.19 -14.35 23.02
CA LYS A 126 16.07 -15.48 23.35
C LYS A 126 17.15 -15.75 22.30
N ASN A 127 17.09 -15.05 21.16
CA ASN A 127 18.04 -15.20 20.05
C ASN A 127 19.09 -14.10 19.99
N GLU A 128 19.28 -13.34 21.08
CA GLU A 128 20.58 -12.70 21.38
C GLU A 128 21.27 -13.48 22.51
#